data_AF-A0A3D5DCZ1-F1
#
_entry.id   AF-A0A3D5DCZ1-F1
#
_cell.length_a   1.000
_cell.length_b   1.000
_cell.length_c   1.000
_cell.angle_alpha   90.00
_cell.angle_beta   90.00
_cell.angle_gamma   90.00
#
_symmetry.space_group_name_H-M   'P 1'
#
loop_
_entity.id
_entity.type
_entity.pdbx_description
1 polymer ?
#
loop_
_entity_poly.entity_id
_entity_poly.type
_entity_poly.pdbx_seq_one_letter_code
_entity_poly.pdbx_strand_id
1 'polypeptide(L)'
;MYKIALGICLLIVTGSAFAIDETAERHIDCSAYFFMAANVKSMAEFSAYYAGGEYGYNIGVRAVGETRALERFNRTSNSIGKLIGRNWLQFGKADEKYGVICADIFRAANRPG
;
A
#
# COMPACT_ATOMS: atom_id res chain seq x y z
N MET A 1 40.98 48.74 7.04
CA MET A 1 40.65 48.03 8.29
C MET A 1 39.32 47.31 8.11
N TYR A 2 39.18 46.12 8.71
CA TYR A 2 38.42 44.96 8.23
C TYR A 2 36.89 45.08 8.26
N LYS A 3 36.26 44.47 7.24
CA LYS A 3 34.82 44.21 7.11
C LYS A 3 34.40 43.17 8.16
N ILE A 4 33.32 43.41 8.90
CA ILE A 4 32.65 42.37 9.71
C ILE A 4 31.20 42.28 9.24
N ALA A 5 30.94 41.27 8.41
CA ALA A 5 29.61 40.73 8.19
C ALA A 5 29.46 39.54 9.15
N LEU A 6 28.67 39.69 10.21
CA LEU A 6 28.05 38.59 10.96
C LEU A 6 26.58 38.62 10.52
N GLY A 7 26.01 37.59 9.91
CA GLY A 7 26.11 36.18 10.26
C GLY A 7 24.74 35.72 10.79
N ILE A 8 23.67 35.96 10.02
CA ILE A 8 22.35 35.41 10.33
C ILE A 8 22.41 33.93 9.96
N CYS A 9 22.67 33.10 10.96
CA CYS A 9 22.50 31.66 10.87
C CYS A 9 20.99 31.39 10.89
N LEU A 10 20.37 31.51 9.71
CA LEU A 10 19.01 31.09 9.46
C LEU A 10 19.00 29.56 9.60
N LEU A 11 18.62 29.08 10.79
CA LEU A 11 18.27 27.67 11.02
C LEU A 11 17.03 27.37 10.18
N ILE A 12 17.26 27.05 8.91
CA ILE A 12 16.29 26.35 8.08
C ILE A 12 16.19 24.97 8.71
N VAL A 13 15.24 24.81 9.64
CA VAL A 13 14.69 23.50 9.96
C VAL A 13 13.98 23.08 8.68
N THR A 14 14.74 22.47 7.77
CA THR A 14 14.20 21.71 6.66
C THR A 14 13.41 20.59 7.32
N GLY A 15 12.11 20.81 7.50
CA GLY A 15 11.18 19.72 7.70
C GLY A 15 11.34 18.82 6.51
N SER A 16 12.07 17.71 6.69
CA SER A 16 12.02 16.60 5.76
C SER A 16 10.58 16.12 5.79
N ALA A 17 9.74 16.71 4.93
CA ALA A 17 8.54 16.05 4.48
C ALA A 17 9.07 14.75 3.88
N PHE A 18 9.03 13.68 4.66
CA PHE A 18 9.26 12.33 4.18
C PHE A 18 8.29 12.21 3.01
N ALA A 19 8.80 12.32 1.78
CA ALA A 19 8.07 11.97 0.59
C ALA A 19 7.81 10.48 0.77
N ILE A 20 6.64 10.20 1.34
CA ILE A 20 6.12 8.86 1.46
C ILE A 20 6.13 8.36 0.04
N ASP A 21 6.89 7.31 -0.23
CA ASP A 21 6.89 6.69 -1.54
C ASP A 21 5.46 6.20 -1.79
N GLU A 22 4.68 6.97 -2.55
CA GLU A 22 3.28 6.67 -2.90
C GLU A 22 3.19 5.28 -3.53
N THR A 23 4.29 4.82 -4.15
CA THR A 23 4.45 3.47 -4.68
C THR A 23 4.39 2.42 -3.57
N ALA A 24 5.06 2.64 -2.44
CA ALA A 24 5.06 1.70 -1.32
C ALA A 24 3.69 1.59 -0.64
N GLU A 25 3.00 2.72 -0.44
CA GLU A 25 1.64 2.70 0.11
C GLU A 25 0.66 2.01 -0.83
N ARG A 26 0.81 2.19 -2.15
CA ARG A 26 0.01 1.47 -3.15
C ARG A 26 0.20 -0.04 -3.07
N HIS A 27 1.43 -0.53 -2.85
CA HIS A 27 1.68 -1.96 -2.69
C HIS A 27 0.98 -2.53 -1.44
N ILE A 28 0.95 -1.77 -0.35
CA ILE A 28 0.25 -2.17 0.89
C ILE A 28 -1.27 -2.14 0.69
N ASP A 29 -1.80 -1.12 0.01
CA ASP A 29 -3.23 -1.02 -0.27
C ASP A 29 -3.71 -2.17 -1.16
N CYS A 30 -2.94 -2.49 -2.20
CA CYS A 30 -3.23 -3.62 -3.07
C CYS A 30 -3.10 -4.96 -2.35
N SER A 31 -2.14 -5.09 -1.44
CA SER A 31 -2.03 -6.28 -0.60
C SER A 31 -3.30 -6.51 0.24
N ALA A 32 -3.80 -5.46 0.91
CA ALA A 32 -5.05 -5.52 1.68
C ALA A 32 -6.23 -5.94 0.80
N TYR A 33 -6.35 -5.37 -0.40
CA TYR A 33 -7.38 -5.77 -1.37
C TYR A 33 -7.24 -7.23 -1.78
N PHE A 34 -6.04 -7.71 -2.11
CA PHE A 34 -5.85 -9.09 -2.56
C PHE A 34 -6.15 -10.13 -1.50
N PHE A 35 -5.76 -9.91 -0.24
CA PHE A 35 -6.11 -10.83 0.84
C PHE A 35 -7.62 -10.86 1.08
N MET A 36 -8.30 -9.71 1.00
CA MET A 36 -9.76 -9.67 1.06
C MET A 36 -10.40 -10.38 -0.14
N ALA A 37 -9.87 -10.16 -1.35
CA ALA A 37 -10.34 -10.78 -2.57
C ALA A 37 -10.18 -12.30 -2.54
N ALA A 38 -9.05 -12.82 -2.04
CA ALA A 38 -8.80 -14.26 -1.95
C ALA A 38 -9.94 -15.00 -1.21
N ASN A 39 -10.52 -14.40 -0.18
CA ASN A 39 -11.61 -15.00 0.61
C ASN A 39 -12.93 -15.20 -0.17
N VAL A 40 -13.12 -14.52 -1.30
CA VAL A 40 -14.33 -14.63 -2.13
C VAL A 40 -14.07 -15.28 -3.49
N LYS A 41 -12.84 -15.75 -3.73
CA LYS A 41 -12.42 -16.35 -4.99
C LYS A 41 -12.51 -17.88 -4.95
N SER A 42 -12.56 -18.48 -6.13
CA SER A 42 -12.48 -19.93 -6.25
C SER A 42 -11.12 -20.45 -5.75
N MET A 43 -11.03 -21.74 -5.38
CA MET A 43 -9.74 -22.33 -4.98
C MET A 43 -8.66 -22.22 -6.06
N ALA A 44 -9.06 -22.24 -7.34
CA ALA A 44 -8.14 -22.07 -8.47
C ALA A 44 -7.53 -20.66 -8.53
N GLU A 45 -8.27 -19.64 -8.08
CA GLU A 45 -7.83 -18.25 -8.08
C GLU A 45 -7.23 -17.82 -6.72
N PHE A 46 -7.60 -18.51 -5.63
CA PHE A 46 -7.16 -18.19 -4.27
C PHE A 46 -5.64 -18.01 -4.19
N SER A 47 -4.88 -18.97 -4.69
CA SER A 47 -3.41 -18.94 -4.63
C SER A 47 -2.82 -17.73 -5.36
N ALA A 48 -3.39 -17.33 -6.50
CA ALA A 48 -2.90 -16.19 -7.27
C ALA A 48 -3.16 -14.85 -6.57
N TYR A 49 -4.33 -14.69 -5.94
CA TYR A 49 -4.65 -13.51 -5.14
C TYR A 49 -3.83 -13.48 -3.85
N TYR A 50 -3.68 -14.60 -3.15
CA TYR A 50 -2.86 -14.68 -1.95
C TYR A 50 -1.40 -14.32 -2.25
N ALA A 51 -0.82 -14.87 -3.32
CA ALA A 51 0.53 -14.52 -3.78
C ALA A 51 0.66 -13.02 -4.12
N GLY A 52 -0.34 -12.43 -4.76
CA GLY A 52 -0.41 -10.99 -4.98
C GLY A 52 -0.41 -10.19 -3.67
N GLY A 53 -1.14 -10.67 -2.66
CA GLY A 53 -1.19 -10.12 -1.31
C GLY A 53 0.19 -10.10 -0.64
N GLU A 54 0.88 -11.24 -0.64
CA GLU A 54 2.21 -11.39 -0.05
C GLU A 54 3.27 -10.55 -0.78
N TYR A 55 3.23 -10.56 -2.12
CA TYR A 55 4.15 -9.79 -2.95
C TYR A 55 4.05 -8.28 -2.64
N GLY A 56 2.82 -7.74 -2.64
CA GLY A 56 2.59 -6.34 -2.31
C GLY A 56 3.02 -5.98 -0.88
N TYR A 57 2.66 -6.81 0.10
CA TYR A 57 3.02 -6.56 1.49
C TYR A 57 4.54 -6.53 1.70
N ASN A 58 5.25 -7.50 1.15
CA ASN A 58 6.70 -7.62 1.32
C ASN A 58 7.48 -6.48 0.64
N ILE A 59 6.97 -5.92 -0.46
CA ILE A 59 7.55 -4.72 -1.07
C ILE A 59 7.27 -3.50 -0.18
N GLY A 60 6.04 -3.35 0.29
CA GLY A 60 5.66 -2.29 1.21
C GLY A 60 6.51 -2.27 2.48
N VAL A 61 6.64 -3.42 3.16
CA VAL A 61 7.46 -3.57 4.38
C VAL A 61 8.92 -3.19 4.12
N ARG A 62 9.50 -3.61 2.99
CA ARG A 62 10.88 -3.26 2.64
C ARG A 62 11.09 -1.76 2.43
N ALA A 63 10.06 -1.06 1.96
CA ALA A 63 10.15 0.38 1.69
C ALA A 63 9.89 1.26 2.92
N VAL A 64 8.91 0.89 3.77
CA VAL A 64 8.46 1.77 4.87
C VAL A 64 8.64 1.18 6.28
N GLY A 65 9.10 -0.05 6.40
CA GLY A 65 9.20 -0.79 7.66
C GLY A 65 7.88 -1.45 8.09
N GLU A 66 8.00 -2.49 8.92
CA GLU A 66 6.88 -3.36 9.29
C GLU A 66 5.76 -2.63 10.04
N THR A 67 6.09 -1.86 11.09
CA THR A 67 5.08 -1.15 11.89
C THR A 67 4.19 -0.26 11.04
N ARG A 68 4.81 0.54 10.17
CA ARG A 68 4.09 1.47 9.30
C ARG A 68 3.30 0.74 8.22
N ALA A 69 3.86 -0.33 7.65
CA ALA A 69 3.16 -1.16 6.68
C ALA A 69 1.91 -1.80 7.30
N LEU A 70 2.02 -2.35 8.51
CA LEU A 70 0.90 -2.94 9.24
C LEU A 70 -0.19 -1.92 9.58
N GLU A 71 0.20 -0.73 10.02
CA GLU A 71 -0.76 0.35 10.27
C GLU A 71 -1.54 0.75 9.01
N ARG A 72 -0.83 0.92 7.88
CA ARG A 72 -1.48 1.25 6.59
C ARG A 72 -2.39 0.10 6.14
N PHE A 73 -1.88 -1.13 6.20
CA PHE A 73 -2.62 -2.34 5.86
C PHE A 73 -3.94 -2.43 6.64
N ASN A 74 -3.89 -2.26 7.96
CA ASN A 74 -5.08 -2.32 8.82
C ASN A 74 -6.07 -1.20 8.48
N ARG A 75 -5.60 0.03 8.22
CA ARG A 75 -6.48 1.13 7.79
C ARG A 75 -7.15 0.84 6.46
N THR A 76 -6.42 0.29 5.49
CA THR A 76 -6.95 -0.01 4.16
C THR A 76 -7.90 -1.20 4.20
N SER A 77 -7.56 -2.27 4.92
CA SER A 77 -8.45 -3.41 5.18
C SER A 77 -9.77 -2.98 5.83
N ASN A 78 -9.72 -2.09 6.82
CA ASN A 78 -10.93 -1.51 7.41
C ASN A 78 -11.76 -0.70 6.41
N SER A 79 -11.10 0.06 5.54
CA SER A 79 -11.78 0.85 4.50
C SER A 79 -12.43 -0.04 3.45
N ILE A 80 -11.75 -1.11 3.05
CA ILE A 80 -12.27 -2.14 2.15
C ILE A 80 -13.45 -2.86 2.80
N GLY A 81 -13.34 -3.26 4.06
CA GLY A 81 -14.43 -3.89 4.81
C GLY A 81 -15.70 -3.02 4.87
N LYS A 82 -15.55 -1.70 4.99
CA LYS A 82 -16.68 -0.76 4.91
C LYS A 82 -17.33 -0.71 3.53
N LEU A 83 -16.55 -0.83 2.45
CA LEU A 83 -17.07 -0.88 1.08
C LEU A 83 -17.82 -2.20 0.80
N ILE A 84 -17.26 -3.31 1.28
CA ILE A 84 -17.80 -4.67 1.10
C ILE A 84 -19.08 -4.89 1.92
N GLY A 85 -19.16 -4.28 3.13
CA GLY A 85 -20.26 -4.46 4.06
C GLY A 85 -20.23 -5.82 4.78
N ARG A 86 -21.18 -6.05 5.69
CA ARG A 86 -21.19 -7.22 6.60
C ARG A 86 -21.34 -8.58 5.91
N ASN A 87 -22.02 -8.64 4.75
CA ASN A 87 -22.37 -9.90 4.08
C ASN A 87 -21.63 -10.12 2.76
N TRP A 88 -20.56 -9.35 2.48
CA TRP A 88 -19.74 -9.47 1.27
C TRP A 88 -20.44 -9.25 -0.09
N LEU A 89 -21.75 -8.99 -0.10
CA LEU A 89 -22.55 -8.73 -1.30
C LEU A 89 -22.05 -7.53 -2.12
N GLN A 90 -21.35 -6.58 -1.50
CA GLN A 90 -20.85 -5.38 -2.17
C GLN A 90 -19.37 -5.48 -2.53
N PHE A 91 -18.81 -6.70 -2.63
CA PHE A 91 -17.42 -6.89 -3.04
C PHE A 91 -17.08 -6.17 -4.37
N GLY A 92 -18.02 -6.10 -5.31
CA GLY A 92 -17.86 -5.35 -6.55
C GLY A 92 -17.46 -3.88 -6.35
N LYS A 93 -17.83 -3.22 -5.25
CA LYS A 93 -17.38 -1.85 -4.94
C LYS A 93 -15.90 -1.78 -4.56
N ALA A 94 -15.40 -2.79 -3.86
CA ALA A 94 -13.97 -2.91 -3.60
C ALA A 94 -13.23 -3.23 -4.90
N ASP A 95 -13.80 -4.09 -5.75
CA ASP A 95 -13.22 -4.45 -7.05
C ASP A 95 -13.10 -3.26 -8.00
N GLU A 96 -14.15 -2.43 -8.11
CA GLU A 96 -14.14 -1.20 -8.92
C GLU A 96 -13.05 -0.23 -8.47
N LYS A 97 -12.86 -0.09 -7.15
CA LYS A 97 -11.88 0.84 -6.59
C LYS A 97 -10.44 0.32 -6.65
N TYR A 98 -10.23 -0.95 -6.33
CA TYR A 98 -8.90 -1.51 -6.12
C TYR A 98 -8.46 -2.45 -7.26
N GLY A 99 -9.37 -3.19 -7.89
CA GLY A 99 -9.04 -4.20 -8.89
C GLY A 99 -8.24 -3.64 -10.06
N VAL A 100 -8.69 -2.52 -10.64
CA VAL A 100 -8.00 -1.87 -11.78
C VAL A 100 -6.62 -1.35 -11.36
N ILE A 101 -6.53 -0.65 -10.24
CA ILE A 101 -5.28 -0.03 -9.77
C ILE A 101 -4.26 -1.04 -9.25
N CYS A 102 -4.67 -2.28 -8.97
CA CYS A 102 -3.80 -3.34 -8.48
C CYS A 102 -3.45 -4.36 -9.57
N ALA A 103 -4.00 -4.26 -10.77
CA ALA A 103 -3.83 -5.26 -11.83
C ALA A 103 -2.35 -5.43 -12.27
N ASP A 104 -1.54 -4.37 -12.21
CA ASP A 104 -0.11 -4.42 -12.48
C ASP A 104 0.67 -5.21 -11.42
N ILE A 105 0.37 -4.99 -10.14
CA ILE A 105 0.96 -5.72 -9.02
C ILE A 105 0.53 -7.20 -9.07
N PHE A 106 -0.74 -7.46 -9.38
CA PHE A 106 -1.25 -8.83 -9.55
C PHE A 106 -0.49 -9.58 -10.64
N ARG A 107 -0.29 -8.94 -11.81
CA ARG A 107 0.50 -9.52 -12.90
C ARG A 107 1.95 -9.75 -12.50
N ALA A 108 2.57 -8.79 -11.81
CA ALA A 108 3.96 -8.92 -11.37
C ALA A 108 4.16 -10.10 -10.42
N ALA A 109 3.23 -10.32 -9.49
CA ALA A 109 3.28 -11.42 -8.52
C ALA A 109 3.10 -12.81 -9.16
N ASN A 110 2.44 -12.88 -10.32
CA ASN A 110 2.04 -14.15 -10.96
C ASN A 110 2.77 -14.41 -12.29
N ARG A 111 3.86 -13.69 -12.59
CA ARG A 111 4.69 -14.00 -13.76
C ARG A 111 5.46 -15.30 -13.52
N PRO A 112 5.48 -16.25 -14.48
CA PRO A 112 6.42 -17.36 -14.42
C PRO A 112 7.85 -16.79 -14.52
N GLY A 113 8.68 -17.16 -13.55
CA GLY A 113 10.11 -16.82 -13.51
C GLY A 113 10.95 -17.66 -14.46
#